data_AF-A0A099KCD1-F1
#
_entry.id   AF-A0A099KCD1-F1
#
_cell.length_a   1.000
_cell.length_b   1.000
_cell.length_c   1.000
_cell.angle_alpha   90.00
_cell.angle_beta   90.00
_cell.angle_gamma   90.00
#
_symmetry.space_group_name_H-M   'P 1'
#
loop_
_entity.id
_entity.type
_entity.pdbx_description
1 polymer ?
#
loop_
_entity_poly.entity_id
_entity_poly.type
_entity_poly.pdbx_seq_one_letter_code
_entity_poly.pdbx_strand_id
1 'polypeptide(L)'
;MSIIKQSSIFTAFLIIFGFLLRYYSVYKSGVDISILNIALSVIVAGLIGGAGFYLGQLKIKESLAIKHLAFSATLVFFMSHTLSNLLGLYQISWFAYIAVVFVIAFIAAVRMPKMFNKEKYS
;
A
#
# COMPACT_ATOMS: atom_id res chain seq x y z
N MET A 1 19.65 -2.36 -2.06
CA MET A 1 18.77 -3.55 -1.91
C MET A 1 18.15 -3.88 -3.26
N SER A 2 17.97 -5.16 -3.64
CA SER A 2 17.36 -5.49 -4.95
C SER A 2 15.91 -5.00 -5.04
N ILE A 3 15.43 -4.71 -6.26
CA ILE A 3 14.06 -4.23 -6.51
C ILE A 3 13.02 -5.22 -5.99
N ILE A 4 13.26 -6.53 -6.20
CA ILE A 4 12.40 -7.61 -5.72
C ILE A 4 12.32 -7.55 -4.19
N LYS A 5 13.47 -7.50 -3.49
CA LYS A 5 13.50 -7.46 -2.03
C LYS A 5 12.81 -6.21 -1.46
N GLN A 6 12.99 -5.05 -2.10
CA GLN A 6 12.28 -3.82 -1.71
C GLN A 6 10.76 -3.95 -1.86
N SER A 7 10.32 -4.49 -2.98
CA SER A 7 8.89 -4.65 -3.29
C SER A 7 8.24 -5.68 -2.37
N SER A 8 8.94 -6.79 -2.07
CA SER A 8 8.48 -7.79 -1.11
C SER A 8 8.36 -7.22 0.31
N ILE A 9 9.35 -6.45 0.77
CA ILE A 9 9.31 -5.80 2.09
C ILE A 9 8.18 -4.78 2.16
N PHE A 10 8.01 -3.95 1.13
CA PHE A 10 6.90 -3.01 1.03
C PHE A 10 5.55 -3.74 1.09
N THR A 11 5.40 -4.83 0.32
CA THR A 11 4.17 -5.65 0.29
C THR A 11 3.86 -6.23 1.66
N ALA A 12 4.87 -6.77 2.35
CA ALA A 12 4.71 -7.30 3.70
C ALA A 12 4.23 -6.22 4.68
N PHE A 13 4.85 -5.03 4.66
CA PHE A 13 4.40 -3.91 5.48
C PHE A 13 2.97 -3.48 5.15
N LEU A 14 2.61 -3.39 3.87
CA LEU A 14 1.28 -3.00 3.44
C LEU A 14 0.22 -4.00 3.94
N ILE A 15 0.52 -5.30 3.88
CA ILE A 15 -0.36 -6.35 4.39
C ILE A 15 -0.48 -6.27 5.92
N ILE A 16 0.64 -6.18 6.65
CA ILE A 16 0.63 -6.16 8.12
C ILE A 16 -0.13 -4.92 8.63
N PHE A 17 0.22 -3.73 8.13
CA PHE A 17 -0.43 -2.50 8.57
C PHE A 17 -1.89 -2.44 8.13
N GLY A 18 -2.18 -2.87 6.90
CA GLY A 18 -3.55 -2.94 6.40
C GLY A 18 -4.42 -3.88 7.23
N PHE A 19 -3.87 -5.01 7.68
CA PHE A 19 -4.58 -5.96 8.52
C PHE A 19 -4.87 -5.38 9.89
N LEU A 20 -3.85 -4.84 10.57
CA LEU A 20 -4.00 -4.24 11.90
C LEU A 20 -5.05 -3.12 11.89
N LEU A 21 -4.96 -2.21 10.92
CA LEU A 21 -5.86 -1.05 10.83
C LEU A 21 -7.28 -1.47 10.44
N ARG A 22 -7.43 -2.39 9.48
CA ARG A 22 -8.75 -2.86 9.05
C ARG A 22 -9.42 -3.71 10.13
N TYR A 23 -8.67 -4.58 10.79
CA TYR A 23 -9.16 -5.38 11.92
C TYR A 23 -9.65 -4.47 13.05
N TYR A 24 -8.85 -3.49 13.45
CA TYR A 24 -9.24 -2.52 14.47
C TYR A 24 -10.52 -1.74 14.08
N SER A 25 -10.61 -1.31 12.82
CA SER A 25 -11.81 -0.61 12.32
C SER A 25 -13.06 -1.47 12.36
N VAL A 26 -12.98 -2.74 11.95
CA VAL A 26 -14.12 -3.66 11.97
C VAL A 26 -14.55 -3.95 13.40
N TYR A 27 -13.58 -4.26 14.28
CA TYR A 27 -13.82 -4.50 15.70
C TYR A 27 -14.55 -3.32 16.35
N LYS A 28 -14.10 -2.09 16.10
CA LYS A 28 -14.74 -0.88 16.62
C LYS A 28 -16.15 -0.63 16.05
N SER A 29 -16.39 -1.04 14.81
CA SER A 29 -17.67 -0.81 14.13
C SER A 29 -18.74 -1.84 14.53
N GLY A 30 -18.39 -2.86 15.32
CA GLY A 30 -19.33 -3.92 15.75
C GLY A 30 -19.87 -4.78 14.60
N VAL A 31 -19.22 -4.74 13.43
CA VAL A 31 -19.62 -5.53 12.27
C VAL A 31 -19.03 -6.93 12.40
N ASP A 32 -19.89 -7.95 12.29
CA ASP A 32 -19.46 -9.34 12.30
C ASP A 32 -18.87 -9.73 10.93
N ILE A 33 -17.58 -9.44 10.75
CA ILE A 33 -16.80 -9.88 9.60
C ILE A 33 -15.78 -10.89 10.09
N SER A 34 -15.80 -12.09 9.50
CA SER A 34 -14.78 -13.11 9.74
C SER A 34 -13.36 -12.55 9.57
N ILE A 35 -12.49 -12.84 10.54
CA ILE A 35 -11.08 -12.46 10.51
C ILE A 35 -10.37 -12.97 9.24
N LEU A 36 -10.82 -14.11 8.71
CA LEU A 36 -10.30 -14.69 7.48
C LEU A 36 -10.65 -13.83 6.26
N ASN A 37 -11.85 -13.25 6.23
CA ASN A 37 -12.25 -12.33 5.16
C ASN A 37 -11.43 -11.03 5.21
N ILE A 38 -11.15 -10.52 6.42
CA ILE A 38 -10.27 -9.36 6.60
C ILE A 38 -8.86 -9.70 6.08
N ALA A 39 -8.30 -10.82 6.52
CA ALA A 39 -6.97 -11.28 6.09
C ALA A 39 -6.89 -11.43 4.56
N LEU A 40 -7.83 -12.17 3.96
CA LEU A 40 -7.86 -12.40 2.51
C LEU A 40 -7.96 -11.08 1.74
N SER A 41 -8.84 -10.17 2.19
CA SER A 41 -9.01 -8.87 1.54
C SER A 41 -7.72 -8.04 1.56
N VAL A 42 -7.00 -8.05 2.68
CA VAL A 42 -5.77 -7.28 2.83
C VAL A 42 -4.62 -7.93 2.08
N ILE A 43 -4.55 -9.27 2.04
CA ILE A 43 -3.54 -10.00 1.25
C ILE A 43 -3.71 -9.67 -0.22
N VAL A 44 -4.92 -9.76 -0.77
CA VAL A 44 -5.18 -9.45 -2.18
C VAL A 44 -4.82 -7.99 -2.50
N ALA A 45 -5.31 -7.04 -1.69
CA ALA A 45 -4.99 -5.62 -1.89
C ALA A 45 -3.48 -5.35 -1.75
N GLY A 46 -2.83 -6.00 -0.78
CA GLY A 46 -1.40 -5.89 -0.54
C GLY A 46 -0.56 -6.41 -1.70
N LEU A 47 -0.91 -7.57 -2.27
CA LEU A 47 -0.23 -8.13 -3.44
C LEU A 47 -0.36 -7.22 -4.66
N ILE A 48 -1.55 -6.66 -4.90
CA ILE A 48 -1.76 -5.71 -6.00
C ILE A 48 -1.01 -4.40 -5.77
N GLY A 49 -1.03 -3.86 -4.55
CA GLY A 49 -0.21 -2.71 -4.18
C GLY A 49 1.28 -2.99 -4.35
N GLY A 50 1.74 -4.19 -3.97
CA GLY A 50 3.09 -4.68 -4.19
C GLY A 50 3.49 -4.71 -5.67
N ALA A 51 2.60 -5.18 -6.54
CA ALA A 51 2.81 -5.15 -7.99
C ALA A 51 2.92 -3.72 -8.53
N GLY A 52 2.05 -2.80 -8.09
CA GLY A 52 2.12 -1.38 -8.45
C GLY A 52 3.45 -0.75 -8.01
N PHE A 53 3.87 -1.02 -6.77
CA PHE A 53 5.15 -0.54 -6.24
C PHE A 53 6.35 -1.11 -7.01
N TYR A 54 6.34 -2.41 -7.33
CA TYR A 54 7.38 -3.06 -8.12
C TYR A 54 7.54 -2.41 -9.51
N LEU A 55 6.43 -2.17 -10.21
CA LEU A 55 6.45 -1.50 -11.51
C LEU A 55 6.97 -0.05 -11.42
N GLY A 56 6.64 0.68 -10.36
CA GLY A 56 7.20 2.01 -10.13
C GLY A 56 8.70 1.98 -9.85
N GLN A 57 9.15 0.99 -9.07
CA GLN A 57 10.58 0.77 -8.77
C GLN A 57 11.39 0.38 -10.01
N LEU A 58 10.81 -0.38 -10.95
CA LEU A 58 11.46 -0.68 -12.23
C LEU A 58 11.77 0.58 -13.06
N LYS A 59 10.97 1.64 -12.92
CA LYS A 59 11.20 2.92 -13.62
C LYS A 59 12.32 3.75 -13.00
N ILE A 60 12.35 3.86 -11.68
CA ILE A 60 13.31 4.75 -10.99
C ILE A 60 14.60 4.04 -10.60
N LYS A 61 14.55 2.74 -10.30
CA LYS A 61 15.69 1.90 -9.90
C LYS A 61 16.50 2.44 -8.72
N GLU A 62 15.83 3.13 -7.79
CA GLU A 62 16.48 3.69 -6.60
C GLU A 62 16.12 2.92 -5.34
N SER A 63 17.12 2.73 -4.49
CA SER A 63 16.93 2.04 -3.22
C SER A 63 16.35 2.98 -2.17
N LEU A 64 15.33 2.49 -1.46
CA LEU A 64 14.82 3.05 -0.23
C LEU A 64 15.32 2.24 0.97
N ALA A 65 15.56 2.91 2.09
CA ALA A 65 15.80 2.26 3.37
C ALA A 65 14.51 1.58 3.88
N ILE A 66 14.66 0.53 4.69
CA ILE A 66 13.52 -0.26 5.23
C ILE A 66 12.51 0.64 5.95
N LYS A 67 12.97 1.59 6.75
CA LYS A 67 12.10 2.57 7.43
C LYS A 67 11.23 3.40 6.47
N HIS A 68 11.78 3.77 5.30
CA HIS A 68 11.05 4.52 4.28
C HIS A 68 10.06 3.63 3.53
N LEU A 69 10.37 2.33 3.36
CA LEU A 69 9.41 1.36 2.81
C LEU A 69 8.22 1.16 3.74
N ALA A 70 8.45 1.02 5.05
CA ALA A 70 7.38 0.95 6.05
C ALA A 70 6.50 2.19 6.01
N PHE A 71 7.10 3.39 6.06
CA PHE A 71 6.38 4.66 5.95
C PHE A 71 5.57 4.75 4.64
N SER A 72 6.17 4.38 3.51
CA SER A 72 5.51 4.40 2.21
C SER A 72 4.30 3.47 2.18
N ALA A 73 4.41 2.26 2.76
CA ALA A 73 3.31 1.31 2.84
C ALA A 73 2.15 1.86 3.69
N THR A 74 2.45 2.45 4.84
CA THR A 74 1.44 3.11 5.69
C THR A 74 0.75 4.25 4.94
N LEU A 75 1.51 5.11 4.26
CA LEU A 75 0.97 6.22 3.49
C LEU A 75 0.09 5.74 2.33
N VAL A 76 0.54 4.72 1.59
CA VAL A 76 -0.24 4.10 0.51
C VAL A 76 -1.56 3.55 1.04
N PHE A 77 -1.54 2.87 2.19
CA PHE A 77 -2.77 2.39 2.83
C PHE A 77 -3.74 3.54 3.13
N PHE A 78 -3.28 4.57 3.85
CA PHE A 78 -4.14 5.69 4.23
C PHE A 78 -4.68 6.45 3.02
N MET A 79 -3.82 6.81 2.07
CA MET A 79 -4.25 7.52 0.86
C MET A 79 -5.25 6.70 0.06
N SER A 80 -5.02 5.40 -0.13
CA SER A 80 -5.92 4.54 -0.88
C SER A 80 -7.27 4.39 -0.18
N HIS A 81 -7.25 4.24 1.15
CA HIS A 81 -8.46 4.13 1.96
C HIS A 81 -9.27 5.43 1.97
N THR A 82 -8.62 6.57 2.23
CA THR A 82 -9.25 7.89 2.24
C THR A 82 -9.81 8.25 0.87
N LEU A 83 -9.05 8.05 -0.21
CA LEU A 83 -9.50 8.36 -1.56
C LEU A 83 -10.68 7.49 -1.96
N SER A 84 -10.66 6.20 -1.61
CA SER A 84 -11.75 5.28 -1.89
C SER A 84 -13.01 5.57 -1.08
N ASN A 85 -12.87 6.04 0.17
CA ASN A 85 -14.00 6.52 0.97
C ASN A 85 -14.58 7.81 0.40
N LEU A 86 -13.74 8.79 0.07
CA LEU A 86 -14.15 10.09 -0.48
C LEU A 86 -14.94 9.94 -1.78
N LEU A 87 -14.47 9.05 -2.66
CA LEU A 87 -15.09 8.79 -3.96
C LEU A 87 -16.20 7.72 -3.93
N GLY A 88 -16.55 7.20 -2.74
CA GLY A 88 -17.55 6.15 -2.61
C GLY A 88 -17.18 4.83 -3.30
N LEU A 89 -15.90 4.58 -3.61
CA LEU A 89 -15.47 3.44 -4.42
C LEU A 89 -15.78 2.09 -3.78
N TYR A 90 -15.82 2.04 -2.44
CA TYR A 90 -16.23 0.83 -1.73
C TYR A 90 -17.67 0.41 -2.04
N GLN A 91 -18.55 1.38 -2.33
CA GLN A 91 -19.96 1.16 -2.67
C GLN A 91 -20.13 0.80 -4.14
N ILE A 92 -19.24 1.28 -5.00
CA ILE A 92 -19.26 1.03 -6.45
C ILE A 92 -18.70 -0.37 -6.75
N SER A 93 -17.46 -0.64 -6.32
CA SER A 93 -16.81 -1.91 -6.58
C SER A 93 -15.53 -2.09 -5.76
N TRP A 94 -15.38 -3.29 -5.20
CA TRP A 94 -14.12 -3.78 -4.63
C TRP A 94 -12.93 -3.64 -5.61
N PHE A 95 -13.15 -3.82 -6.92
CA PHE A 95 -12.09 -3.68 -7.93
C PHE A 95 -11.59 -2.24 -8.07
N ALA A 96 -12.47 -1.25 -7.85
CA ALA A 96 -12.09 0.16 -7.90
C ALA A 96 -11.13 0.51 -6.76
N TYR A 97 -11.38 0.01 -5.55
CA TYR A 97 -10.45 0.14 -4.42
C TYR A 97 -9.08 -0.46 -4.76
N ILE A 98 -9.04 -1.67 -5.32
CA ILE A 98 -7.79 -2.33 -5.73
C ILE A 98 -7.02 -1.48 -6.76
N ALA A 99 -7.71 -0.92 -7.75
CA ALA A 99 -7.09 -0.06 -8.76
C ALA A 99 -6.46 1.18 -8.14
N VAL A 100 -7.12 1.81 -7.15
CA VAL A 100 -6.54 2.93 -6.41
C VAL A 100 -5.29 2.50 -5.66
N VAL A 101 -5.33 1.38 -4.93
CA VAL A 101 -4.15 0.86 -4.20
C VAL A 101 -2.97 0.68 -5.14
N PHE A 102 -3.19 0.09 -6.32
CA PHE A 102 -2.15 -0.08 -7.34
C PHE A 102 -1.55 1.26 -7.78
N VAL A 103 -2.40 2.22 -8.16
CA VAL A 103 -1.97 3.53 -8.67
C VAL A 103 -1.20 4.31 -7.62
N ILE A 104 -1.71 4.36 -6.38
CA ILE A 104 -1.06 5.07 -5.28
C ILE A 104 0.28 4.40 -4.93
N ALA A 105 0.35 3.06 -4.92
CA ALA A 105 1.60 2.34 -4.68
C ALA A 105 2.64 2.61 -5.77
N PHE A 106 2.21 2.66 -7.04
CA PHE A 106 3.07 3.03 -8.17
C PHE A 106 3.62 4.45 -8.02
N ILE A 107 2.75 5.42 -7.69
CA ILE A 107 3.17 6.82 -7.48
C ILE A 107 4.14 6.91 -6.31
N ALA A 108 3.87 6.22 -5.20
CA ALA A 108 4.77 6.19 -4.05
C ALA A 108 6.15 5.63 -4.42
N ALA A 109 6.22 4.53 -5.16
CA ALA A 109 7.48 3.97 -5.65
C ALA A 109 8.30 4.96 -6.50
N VAL A 110 7.61 5.82 -7.28
CA VAL A 110 8.25 6.80 -8.16
C VAL A 110 8.67 8.07 -7.40
N ARG A 111 7.89 8.51 -6.42
CA ARG A 111 8.06 9.81 -5.73
C ARG A 111 8.87 9.72 -4.45
N MET A 112 8.71 8.66 -3.66
CA MET A 112 9.37 8.52 -2.36
C MET A 112 10.90 8.54 -2.43
N PRO A 113 11.56 7.92 -3.44
CA PRO A 113 13.01 8.02 -3.58
C PRO A 113 13.50 9.47 -3.69
N LYS A 114 12.80 10.30 -4.49
CA LYS A 114 13.14 11.73 -4.65
C LYS A 114 12.96 12.53 -3.36
N MET A 115 11.99 12.16 -2.52
CA MET A 115 11.74 12.83 -1.24
C MET A 115 12.81 12.50 -0.20
N PHE A 116 13.29 11.26 -0.17
CA PHE A 116 14.19 10.76 0.88
C PHE A 116 15.67 10.78 0.50
N ASN A 117 16.01 10.65 -0.77
CA ASN A 117 17.40 10.66 -1.25
C ASN A 117 17.79 12.07 -1.76
N LYS A 118 17.62 13.09 -0.90
CA LYS A 118 17.82 14.50 -1.27
C LYS A 118 19.24 14.81 -1.78
N GLU A 119 20.26 14.10 -1.28
CA GLU A 119 21.67 14.29 -1.69
C GLU A 119 21.93 14.04 -3.19
N LYS A 120 21.05 13.29 -3.87
CA LYS A 120 21.19 12.98 -5.30
C LYS A 120 20.37 13.92 -6.20
N TYR A 121 19.51 14.75 -5.61
CA TYR A 121 18.55 15.62 -6.29
C TYR A 121 18.64 17.09 -5.82
N SER A 122 19.67 17.42 -5.04
CA SER A 122 20.06 18.79 -4.68
C SER A 122 21.13 19.31 -5.63
#